data_AF-A0A377DKH3-F1
#
_entry.id   AF-A0A377DKH3-F1
#
_cell.length_a   1.000
_cell.length_b   1.000
_cell.length_c   1.000
_cell.angle_alpha   90.00
_cell.angle_beta   90.00
_cell.angle_gamma   90.00
#
_symmetry.space_group_name_H-M   'P 1'
#
loop_
_entity.id
_entity.type
_entity.pdbx_description
1 polymer ?
#
loop_
_entity_poly.entity_id
_entity_poly.type
_entity_poly.pdbx_seq_one_letter_code
_entity_poly.pdbx_strand_id
1 'polypeptide(L)'
;MWSDFAYGRNAVYPEGHHGNAVLSRYPIEHYENRDVSVDGAEKRGVLYCRIVPPMTGKAIHVMCVHLGLREAHRQAQLAMLAEWVNELPDGEPVLVAGDFNDWRQKANHPLKVQAGLDEIFTRAHGRPARTFPVQFPLLRLDRIYVKNASASAPTALPLRTWRHLSDHAPLSAEIHL
;
A
#
# COMPACT_ATOMS: atom_id res chain seq x y z
N MET A 1 16.70 -3.74 -13.51
CA MET A 1 15.49 -3.63 -14.34
C MET A 1 14.52 -4.69 -13.85
N TRP A 2 13.28 -4.33 -13.53
CA TRP A 2 12.28 -5.25 -12.97
C TRP A 2 11.87 -6.26 -14.05
N SER A 3 11.81 -7.55 -13.69
CA SER A 3 11.50 -8.62 -14.65
C SER A 3 10.00 -8.89 -14.76
N ASP A 4 9.21 -8.45 -13.77
CA ASP A 4 7.77 -8.70 -13.71
C ASP A 4 7.01 -7.47 -13.17
N PHE A 5 5.77 -7.28 -13.63
CA PHE A 5 4.93 -6.16 -13.25
C PHE A 5 3.45 -6.47 -13.37
N ALA A 6 2.64 -5.82 -12.54
CA ALA A 6 1.19 -5.85 -12.60
C ALA A 6 0.62 -4.42 -12.61
N TYR A 7 -0.46 -4.22 -13.35
CA TYR A 7 -1.16 -2.93 -13.42
C TYR A 7 -2.67 -3.12 -13.24
N GLY A 8 -3.23 -2.44 -12.24
CA GLY A 8 -4.65 -2.42 -11.92
C GLY A 8 -5.27 -1.08 -12.27
N ARG A 9 -6.04 -1.01 -13.36
CA ARG A 9 -6.68 0.22 -13.85
C ARG A 9 -7.96 0.50 -13.05
N ASN A 10 -8.05 1.68 -12.42
CA ASN A 10 -9.16 2.02 -11.51
C ASN A 10 -10.15 3.01 -12.15
N ALA A 11 -9.67 4.10 -12.75
CA ALA A 11 -10.52 5.05 -13.44
C ALA A 11 -10.02 5.31 -14.86
N VAL A 12 -10.97 5.51 -15.78
CA VAL A 12 -10.73 5.76 -17.20
C VAL A 12 -11.47 7.03 -17.59
N TYR A 13 -10.75 7.97 -18.19
CA TYR A 13 -11.24 9.23 -18.74
C TYR A 13 -10.83 9.30 -20.22
N PRO A 14 -11.47 10.18 -21.02
CA PRO A 14 -11.13 10.32 -22.44
C PRO A 14 -9.63 10.59 -22.69
N GLU A 15 -8.95 11.26 -21.76
CA GLU A 15 -7.57 11.73 -21.89
C GLU A 15 -6.55 10.88 -21.12
N GLY A 16 -6.98 9.78 -20.49
CA GLY A 16 -6.07 8.90 -19.76
C GLY A 16 -6.75 8.02 -18.70
N HIS A 17 -5.93 7.29 -17.95
CA HIS A 17 -6.39 6.45 -16.85
C HIS A 17 -5.40 6.52 -15.68
N HIS A 18 -5.88 6.22 -14.48
CA HIS A 18 -5.03 6.01 -13.32
C HIS A 18 -5.36 4.69 -12.62
N GLY A 19 -4.41 4.21 -11.86
CA GLY A 19 -4.45 2.87 -11.26
C GLY A 19 -3.26 2.62 -10.36
N ASN A 20 -3.20 1.41 -9.84
CA ASN A 20 -2.09 0.94 -9.03
C ASN A 20 -1.13 0.12 -9.90
N ALA A 21 0.15 0.14 -9.57
CA ALA A 21 1.16 -0.68 -10.22
C ALA A 21 2.07 -1.34 -9.19
N VAL A 22 2.41 -2.60 -9.42
CA VAL A 22 3.43 -3.32 -8.65
C VAL A 22 4.53 -3.74 -9.63
N LEU A 23 5.77 -3.41 -9.29
CA LEU A 23 6.95 -3.84 -10.04
C LEU A 23 7.77 -4.77 -9.15
N SER A 24 8.14 -5.93 -9.68
CA SER A 24 8.82 -6.97 -8.93
C SER A 24 10.08 -7.46 -9.62
N ARG A 25 11.10 -7.74 -8.82
CA ARG A 25 12.29 -8.49 -9.26
C ARG A 25 12.02 -10.00 -9.29
N TYR A 26 11.03 -10.47 -8.55
CA TYR A 26 10.65 -11.87 -8.46
C TYR A 26 9.34 -12.13 -9.22
N PRO A 27 9.08 -13.38 -9.67
CA PRO A 27 7.86 -13.70 -10.40
C PRO A 27 6.59 -13.32 -9.63
N ILE A 28 5.67 -12.65 -10.32
CA ILE A 28 4.29 -12.42 -9.88
C ILE A 28 3.47 -13.59 -10.43
N GLU A 29 3.22 -14.61 -9.60
CA GLU A 29 2.49 -15.82 -10.04
C GLU A 29 1.01 -15.55 -10.28
N HIS A 30 0.46 -14.52 -9.63
CA HIS A 30 -0.93 -14.12 -9.77
C HIS A 30 -1.09 -12.64 -9.40
N TYR A 31 -2.00 -11.95 -10.08
CA TYR A 31 -2.45 -10.62 -9.65
C TYR A 31 -3.95 -10.43 -9.92
N GLU A 32 -4.60 -9.65 -9.06
CA GLU A 32 -6.02 -9.29 -9.13
C GLU A 32 -6.18 -7.80 -8.80
N ASN A 33 -6.97 -7.06 -9.57
CA ASN A 33 -7.36 -5.70 -9.19
C ASN A 33 -8.81 -5.72 -8.70
N ARG A 34 -9.02 -5.61 -7.38
CA ARG A 34 -10.35 -5.61 -6.79
C ARG A 34 -10.88 -4.19 -6.67
N ASP A 35 -12.10 -3.97 -7.14
CA ASP A 35 -12.79 -2.70 -7.00
C ASP A 35 -13.17 -2.48 -5.52
N VAL A 36 -12.78 -1.33 -4.97
CA VAL A 36 -13.12 -0.88 -3.61
C VAL A 36 -13.80 0.49 -3.66
N SER A 37 -14.46 0.79 -4.76
CA SER A 37 -15.22 2.03 -4.94
C SER A 37 -16.41 2.09 -4.01
N VAL A 38 -16.69 3.28 -3.51
CA VAL A 38 -17.89 3.59 -2.72
C VAL A 38 -18.74 4.53 -3.56
N ASP A 39 -20.06 4.33 -3.59
CA ASP A 39 -20.97 5.09 -4.45
C ASP A 39 -20.78 6.61 -4.32
N GLY A 40 -20.80 7.30 -5.47
CA GLY A 40 -20.61 8.76 -5.55
C GLY A 40 -19.16 9.22 -5.33
N ALA A 41 -18.17 8.33 -5.42
CA ALA A 41 -16.75 8.65 -5.44
C ALA A 41 -16.05 8.26 -6.73
N GLU A 42 -14.83 8.78 -6.86
CA GLU A 42 -13.85 8.35 -7.85
C GLU A 42 -13.54 6.86 -7.67
N LYS A 43 -13.37 6.14 -8.79
CA LYS A 43 -13.12 4.70 -8.76
C LYS A 43 -11.79 4.40 -8.08
N ARG A 44 -11.80 3.42 -7.17
CA ARG A 44 -10.62 2.96 -6.43
C ARG A 44 -10.50 1.45 -6.51
N GLY A 45 -9.27 0.98 -6.52
CA GLY A 45 -8.98 -0.44 -6.51
C GLY A 45 -7.84 -0.77 -5.56
N VAL A 46 -7.77 -2.04 -5.17
CA VAL A 46 -6.63 -2.65 -4.49
C VAL A 46 -6.01 -3.63 -5.48
N LEU A 47 -4.76 -3.39 -5.87
CA LEU A 47 -4.02 -4.29 -6.73
C LEU A 47 -3.29 -5.31 -5.86
N TYR A 48 -3.79 -6.53 -5.86
CA TYR A 48 -3.19 -7.68 -5.20
C TYR A 48 -2.21 -8.39 -6.15
N CYS A 49 -1.08 -8.85 -5.61
CA CYS A 49 -0.07 -9.65 -6.28
C CYS A 49 0.41 -10.76 -5.33
N ARG A 50 0.46 -11.99 -5.82
CA ARG A 50 1.13 -13.11 -5.16
C ARG A 50 2.51 -13.27 -5.76
N ILE A 51 3.54 -12.95 -4.97
CA ILE A 51 4.93 -12.94 -5.41
C ILE A 51 5.68 -14.09 -4.73
N VAL A 52 6.43 -14.89 -5.49
CA VAL A 52 7.20 -16.01 -4.93
C VAL A 52 8.70 -15.79 -5.17
N PRO A 53 9.44 -15.28 -4.17
CA PRO A 53 10.89 -15.20 -4.27
C PRO A 53 11.50 -16.61 -4.37
N PRO A 54 12.36 -16.88 -5.37
CA PRO A 54 12.95 -18.21 -5.54
C PRO A 54 13.76 -18.71 -4.33
N MET A 55 14.20 -17.79 -3.47
CA MET A 55 15.08 -18.11 -2.34
C MET A 55 14.34 -18.56 -1.09
N THR A 56 13.09 -18.13 -0.92
CA THR A 56 12.27 -18.53 0.23
C THR A 56 11.28 -19.62 -0.15
N GLY A 57 10.83 -19.66 -1.42
CA GLY A 57 9.78 -20.57 -1.88
C GLY A 57 8.40 -20.31 -1.26
N LYS A 58 8.30 -19.32 -0.34
CA LYS A 58 7.07 -18.89 0.30
C LYS A 58 6.49 -17.71 -0.47
N ALA A 59 5.18 -17.73 -0.69
CA ALA A 59 4.52 -16.61 -1.31
C ALA A 59 4.46 -15.40 -0.36
N ILE A 60 4.51 -14.22 -0.95
CA ILE A 60 4.25 -12.95 -0.30
C ILE A 60 3.02 -12.37 -0.96
N HIS A 61 2.04 -12.00 -0.14
CA HIS A 61 0.83 -11.32 -0.58
C HIS A 61 1.06 -9.81 -0.54
N VAL A 62 1.20 -9.19 -1.71
CA VAL A 62 1.41 -7.75 -1.84
C VAL A 62 0.12 -7.09 -2.29
N MET A 63 -0.32 -6.05 -1.58
CA MET A 63 -1.49 -5.25 -1.91
C MET A 63 -1.09 -3.78 -2.06
N CYS A 64 -1.25 -3.24 -3.27
CA CYS A 64 -1.02 -1.84 -3.57
C CYS A 64 -2.36 -1.08 -3.56
N VAL A 65 -2.43 -0.01 -2.76
CA VAL A 65 -3.67 0.74 -2.54
C VAL A 65 -3.51 2.22 -2.85
N HIS A 66 -4.62 2.83 -3.27
CA HIS A 66 -4.81 4.28 -3.25
C HIS A 66 -6.24 4.51 -2.76
N LEU A 67 -6.43 5.04 -1.56
CA LEU A 67 -7.77 5.19 -0.95
C LEU A 67 -8.41 6.54 -1.26
N GLY A 68 -9.72 6.65 -1.02
CA GLY A 68 -10.51 7.84 -1.29
C GLY A 68 -10.13 9.05 -0.43
N LEU A 69 -10.48 10.25 -0.89
CA LEU A 69 -10.23 11.50 -0.16
C LEU A 69 -11.25 11.77 0.96
N ARG A 70 -12.45 11.18 0.88
CA ARG A 70 -13.50 11.32 1.90
C ARG A 70 -13.30 10.30 3.00
N GLU A 71 -13.32 10.76 4.25
CA GLU A 71 -13.12 9.90 5.43
C GLU A 71 -14.09 8.72 5.47
N ALA A 72 -15.39 8.93 5.27
CA ALA A 72 -16.37 7.85 5.28
C ALA A 72 -16.08 6.77 4.24
N HIS A 73 -15.61 7.17 3.06
CA HIS A 73 -15.25 6.25 1.99
C HIS A 73 -13.99 5.47 2.34
N ARG A 74 -12.98 6.14 2.92
CA ARG A 74 -11.79 5.45 3.43
C ARG A 74 -12.13 4.41 4.47
N GLN A 75 -13.01 4.72 5.43
CA GLN A 75 -13.38 3.75 6.47
C GLN A 75 -14.05 2.51 5.87
N ALA A 76 -14.93 2.66 4.89
CA ALA A 76 -15.49 1.53 4.15
C ALA A 76 -14.41 0.74 3.38
N GLN A 77 -13.47 1.44 2.73
CA GLN A 77 -12.36 0.81 2.01
C GLN A 77 -11.39 0.05 2.92
N LEU A 78 -11.12 0.58 4.10
CA LEU A 78 -10.31 -0.08 5.12
C LEU A 78 -10.97 -1.37 5.62
N ALA A 79 -12.30 -1.37 5.77
CA ALA A 79 -13.06 -2.57 6.14
C ALA A 79 -12.98 -3.63 5.03
N MET A 80 -13.23 -3.27 3.77
CA MET A 80 -13.09 -4.18 2.63
C MET A 80 -11.66 -4.75 2.50
N LEU A 81 -10.65 -3.91 2.72
CA LEU A 81 -9.24 -4.33 2.75
C LEU A 81 -8.97 -5.31 3.89
N ALA A 82 -9.49 -5.03 5.09
CA ALA A 82 -9.31 -5.90 6.25
C ALA A 82 -9.97 -7.27 6.05
N GLU A 83 -11.18 -7.30 5.51
CA GLU A 83 -11.88 -8.54 5.11
C GLU A 83 -11.03 -9.34 4.14
N TRP A 84 -10.54 -8.72 3.06
CA TRP A 84 -9.71 -9.42 2.08
C TRP A 84 -8.40 -9.97 2.66
N VAL A 85 -7.72 -9.19 3.52
CA VAL A 85 -6.49 -9.66 4.20
C VAL A 85 -6.73 -10.86 5.11
N ASN A 86 -7.96 -11.03 5.61
CA ASN A 86 -8.34 -12.18 6.43
C ASN A 86 -8.76 -13.41 5.60
N GLU A 87 -9.03 -13.24 4.30
CA GLU A 87 -9.28 -14.35 3.36
C GLU A 87 -7.97 -15.00 2.86
N LEU A 88 -6.83 -14.33 3.05
CA LEU A 88 -5.52 -14.86 2.67
C LEU A 88 -5.11 -16.05 3.56
N PRO A 89 -4.28 -16.97 3.05
CA PRO A 89 -3.79 -18.11 3.83
C PRO A 89 -3.15 -17.71 5.17
N ASP A 90 -3.52 -18.44 6.22
CA ASP A 90 -3.00 -18.19 7.56
C ASP A 90 -1.48 -18.35 7.64
N GLY A 91 -0.85 -17.43 8.37
CA GLY A 91 0.60 -17.45 8.59
C GLY A 91 1.44 -17.00 7.39
N GLU A 92 0.85 -16.78 6.21
CA GLU A 92 1.59 -16.25 5.06
C GLU A 92 1.85 -14.73 5.20
N PRO A 93 3.03 -14.24 4.76
CA PRO A 93 3.40 -12.84 4.90
C PRO A 93 2.56 -11.95 3.97
N VAL A 94 1.99 -10.89 4.54
CA VAL A 94 1.21 -9.88 3.82
C VAL A 94 1.88 -8.53 3.93
N LEU A 95 1.98 -7.82 2.81
CA LEU A 95 2.46 -6.45 2.68
C LEU A 95 1.35 -5.61 2.04
N VAL A 96 0.90 -4.58 2.74
CA VAL A 96 -0.04 -3.59 2.18
C VAL A 96 0.64 -2.23 2.14
N ALA A 97 0.71 -1.61 0.96
CA ALA A 97 1.41 -0.34 0.79
C ALA A 97 0.71 0.57 -0.22
N GLY A 98 0.92 1.88 -0.06
CA GLY A 98 0.45 2.89 -1.01
C GLY A 98 -0.09 4.14 -0.31
N ASP A 99 -0.93 4.88 -1.02
CA ASP A 99 -1.52 6.13 -0.53
C ASP A 99 -2.85 5.86 0.17
N PHE A 100 -2.86 6.00 1.50
CA PHE A 100 -4.07 5.81 2.30
C PHE A 100 -4.93 7.07 2.38
N ASN A 101 -4.45 8.23 1.91
CA ASN A 101 -5.09 9.53 2.06
C ASN A 101 -5.49 9.85 3.52
N ASP A 102 -4.80 9.24 4.49
CA ASP A 102 -5.17 9.26 5.90
C ASP A 102 -4.32 10.27 6.70
N TRP A 103 -4.45 11.55 6.39
CA TRP A 103 -3.74 12.59 7.15
C TRP A 103 -4.19 12.68 8.61
N ARG A 104 -5.38 12.14 8.94
CA ARG A 104 -5.94 12.10 10.31
C ARG A 104 -5.47 10.89 11.12
N GLN A 105 -4.69 9.98 10.53
CA GLN A 105 -4.13 8.80 11.18
C GLN A 105 -5.19 7.86 11.78
N LYS A 106 -6.31 7.69 11.08
CA LYS A 106 -7.43 6.82 11.46
C LYS A 106 -7.35 5.40 10.91
N ALA A 107 -6.40 5.08 10.03
CA ALA A 107 -6.28 3.76 9.42
C ALA A 107 -5.61 2.72 10.32
N ASN A 108 -4.62 3.11 11.13
CA ASN A 108 -3.80 2.15 11.89
C ASN A 108 -4.61 1.29 12.85
N HIS A 109 -5.45 1.92 13.68
CA HIS A 109 -6.22 1.20 14.70
C HIS A 109 -7.18 0.15 14.11
N PRO A 110 -8.08 0.48 13.16
CA PRO A 110 -8.97 -0.52 12.58
C PRO A 110 -8.21 -1.62 11.85
N LEU A 111 -7.19 -1.31 11.04
CA LEU A 111 -6.41 -2.36 10.34
C LEU A 111 -5.68 -3.30 11.29
N LYS A 112 -5.15 -2.78 12.41
CA LYS A 112 -4.51 -3.61 13.42
C LYS A 112 -5.51 -4.54 14.11
N VAL A 113 -6.65 -4.00 14.54
CA VAL A 113 -7.68 -4.75 15.28
C VAL A 113 -8.40 -5.76 14.39
N GLN A 114 -8.73 -5.39 13.15
CA GLN A 114 -9.57 -6.19 12.27
C GLN A 114 -8.77 -7.19 11.42
N ALA A 115 -7.52 -6.87 11.05
CA ALA A 115 -6.73 -7.69 10.14
C ALA A 115 -5.32 -8.06 10.66
N GLY A 116 -4.94 -7.59 11.85
CA GLY A 116 -3.61 -7.84 12.42
C GLY A 116 -2.48 -7.07 11.72
N LEU A 117 -2.80 -6.08 10.90
CA LEU A 117 -1.81 -5.30 10.14
C LEU A 117 -1.08 -4.29 11.03
N ASP A 118 0.26 -4.36 11.04
CA ASP A 118 1.14 -3.43 11.76
C ASP A 118 1.76 -2.41 10.82
N GLU A 119 1.58 -1.13 11.12
CA GLU A 119 2.22 -0.04 10.37
C GLU A 119 3.68 0.13 10.78
N ILE A 120 4.60 -0.02 9.83
CA ILE A 120 6.02 -0.20 10.14
C ILE A 120 6.68 1.08 10.67
N PHE A 121 6.28 2.26 10.21
CA PHE A 121 6.83 3.53 10.68
C PHE A 121 6.33 3.86 12.08
N THR A 122 5.08 3.55 12.39
CA THR A 122 4.50 3.70 13.73
C THR A 122 5.19 2.78 14.71
N ARG A 123 5.47 1.54 14.33
CA ARG A 123 6.24 0.61 15.16
C ARG A 123 7.67 1.11 15.43
N ALA A 124 8.34 1.68 14.43
CA ALA A 124 9.73 2.12 14.55
C ALA A 124 9.90 3.51 15.20
N HIS A 125 8.95 4.43 14.99
CA HIS A 125 9.09 5.86 15.29
C HIS A 125 7.88 6.46 16.04
N GLY A 126 6.90 5.64 16.41
CA GLY A 126 5.70 6.04 17.14
C GLY A 126 4.63 6.76 16.30
N ARG A 127 4.87 6.97 15.00
CA ARG A 127 3.90 7.56 14.05
C ARG A 127 4.25 7.24 12.60
N PRO A 128 3.29 7.29 11.66
CA PRO A 128 3.56 7.08 10.23
C PRO A 128 4.51 8.13 9.64
N ALA A 129 5.11 7.91 8.47
CA ALA A 129 5.98 8.90 7.81
C ALA A 129 5.21 10.15 7.33
N ARG A 130 5.89 11.30 7.22
CA ARG A 130 5.38 12.46 6.48
C ARG A 130 5.85 12.38 5.04
N THR A 131 4.92 12.46 4.10
CA THR A 131 5.21 12.23 2.68
C THR A 131 4.72 13.35 1.78
N PHE A 132 3.74 14.15 2.22
CA PHE A 132 3.12 15.18 1.36
C PHE A 132 3.07 16.55 2.05
N PRO A 133 3.23 17.67 1.31
CA PRO A 133 3.77 17.73 -0.03
C PRO A 133 5.29 17.46 -0.03
N VAL A 134 5.82 16.91 -1.12
CA VAL A 134 7.23 16.49 -1.25
C VAL A 134 8.22 17.62 -0.94
N GLN A 135 7.90 18.88 -1.28
CA GLN A 135 8.81 20.01 -1.03
C GLN A 135 8.94 20.36 0.46
N PHE A 136 7.90 20.08 1.24
CA PHE A 136 7.86 20.31 2.68
C PHE A 136 6.94 19.27 3.34
N PRO A 137 7.42 18.04 3.59
CA PRO A 137 6.57 16.94 4.04
C PRO A 137 5.94 17.22 5.40
N LEU A 138 4.62 17.37 5.41
CA LEU A 138 3.81 17.72 6.59
C LEU A 138 2.76 16.64 6.90
N LEU A 139 2.02 16.23 5.87
CA LEU A 139 0.94 15.26 5.92
C LEU A 139 1.48 13.83 5.78
N ARG A 140 0.76 12.90 6.39
CA ARG A 140 1.09 11.49 6.45
C ARG A 140 0.08 10.75 5.59
N LEU A 141 0.29 10.62 4.30
CA LEU A 141 -0.69 10.01 3.40
C LEU A 141 -0.34 8.55 3.10
N ASP A 142 0.95 8.29 2.83
CA ASP A 142 1.44 6.97 2.47
C ASP A 142 1.74 6.09 3.68
N ARG A 143 1.54 4.77 3.53
CA ARG A 143 1.76 3.78 4.59
C ARG A 143 2.37 2.51 4.02
N ILE A 144 3.05 1.77 4.92
CA ILE A 144 3.44 0.38 4.69
C ILE A 144 3.01 -0.42 5.92
N TYR A 145 2.16 -1.42 5.71
CA TYR A 145 1.69 -2.35 6.72
C TYR A 145 2.20 -3.76 6.44
N VAL A 146 2.43 -4.52 7.50
CA VAL A 146 2.80 -5.93 7.42
C VAL A 146 1.92 -6.80 8.32
N LYS A 147 1.70 -8.06 7.93
CA LYS A 147 1.14 -9.15 8.75
C LYS A 147 2.01 -10.39 8.51
N ASN A 148 2.28 -11.16 9.57
CA ASN A 148 3.16 -12.34 9.51
C ASN A 148 4.55 -12.08 8.89
N ALA A 149 5.03 -10.85 8.99
CA ALA A 149 6.35 -10.43 8.54
C ALA A 149 6.87 -9.33 9.46
N SER A 150 8.18 -9.09 9.45
CA SER A 150 8.79 -7.99 10.18
C SER A 150 9.48 -7.03 9.22
N ALA A 151 9.64 -5.77 9.63
CA ALA A 151 10.34 -4.76 8.85
C ALA A 151 11.46 -4.08 9.65
N SER A 152 12.56 -3.76 8.98
CA SER A 152 13.66 -2.93 9.47
C SER A 152 13.92 -1.72 8.56
N ALA A 153 14.68 -0.77 9.09
CA ALA A 153 15.15 0.42 8.38
C ALA A 153 14.08 1.23 7.61
N PRO A 154 12.85 1.43 8.14
CA PRO A 154 11.84 2.22 7.44
C PRO A 154 12.35 3.66 7.29
N THR A 155 12.43 4.13 6.05
CA THR A 155 13.04 5.42 5.70
C THR A 155 12.21 6.13 4.64
N ALA A 156 11.94 7.41 4.84
CA ALA A 156 11.47 8.29 3.77
C ALA A 156 12.69 8.76 2.95
N LEU A 157 12.69 8.49 1.64
CA LEU A 157 13.89 8.70 0.81
C LEU A 157 14.17 10.20 0.58
N PRO A 158 15.44 10.66 0.68
CA PRO A 158 15.80 12.06 0.45
C PRO A 158 15.46 12.54 -0.97
N LEU A 159 14.76 13.67 -1.05
CA LEU A 159 14.01 14.09 -2.23
C LEU A 159 14.75 15.05 -3.16
N ARG A 160 16.01 15.39 -2.86
CA ARG A 160 16.74 16.46 -3.57
C ARG A 160 16.78 16.25 -5.09
N THR A 161 16.83 15.01 -5.56
CA THR A 161 16.89 14.68 -6.99
C THR A 161 15.53 14.34 -7.61
N TRP A 162 14.52 13.95 -6.82
CA TRP A 162 13.31 13.27 -7.33
C TRP A 162 11.99 14.02 -7.11
N ARG A 163 12.02 15.18 -6.41
CA ARG A 163 10.83 16.00 -6.12
C ARG A 163 10.03 16.49 -7.33
N HIS A 164 10.56 16.36 -8.55
CA HIS A 164 9.89 16.75 -9.79
C HIS A 164 9.08 15.59 -10.41
N LEU A 165 9.25 14.35 -9.91
CA LEU A 165 8.54 13.17 -10.42
C LEU A 165 7.20 12.92 -9.70
N SER A 166 7.05 13.40 -8.47
CA SER A 166 5.85 13.24 -7.67
C SER A 166 5.79 14.32 -6.59
N ASP A 167 4.58 14.66 -6.18
CA ASP A 167 4.23 15.49 -5.02
C ASP A 167 4.22 14.71 -3.69
N HIS A 168 4.48 13.40 -3.72
CA HIS A 168 4.68 12.55 -2.55
C HIS A 168 6.15 12.10 -2.40
N ALA A 169 6.60 11.98 -1.16
CA ALA A 169 7.90 11.42 -0.82
C ALA A 169 7.86 9.88 -0.83
N PRO A 170 8.81 9.18 -1.47
CA PRO A 170 8.83 7.73 -1.48
C PRO A 170 9.21 7.17 -0.11
N LEU A 171 8.58 6.06 0.27
CA LEU A 171 8.92 5.27 1.43
C LEU A 171 9.71 4.03 1.01
N SER A 172 10.69 3.65 1.81
CA SER A 172 11.50 2.43 1.65
C SER A 172 11.57 1.68 2.97
N ALA A 173 11.58 0.35 2.91
CA ALA A 173 11.77 -0.51 4.06
C ALA A 173 12.36 -1.85 3.63
N GLU A 174 13.04 -2.53 4.56
CA GLU A 174 13.47 -3.91 4.40
C GLU A 174 12.46 -4.82 5.09
N ILE A 175 11.95 -5.82 4.37
CA ILE A 175 10.96 -6.78 4.88
C ILE A 175 11.63 -8.15 5.08
N HIS A 176 11.42 -8.74 6.25
CA HIS A 176 11.91 -10.06 6.65
C HIS A 176 10.72 -11.02 6.79
N LEU A 177 10.85 -12.20 6.16
CA LEU A 177 9.83 -13.25 6.04
C LEU A 177 10.12 -14.45 6.93
#